data_AF-A0A1B6FVZ5-F1
#
_entry.id   AF-A0A1B6FVZ5-F1
#
_cell.length_a   1.000
_cell.length_b   1.000
_cell.length_c   1.000
_cell.angle_alpha   90.00
_cell.angle_beta   90.00
_cell.angle_gamma   90.00
#
_symmetry.space_group_name_H-M   'P 1'
#
loop_
_entity.id
_entity.type
_entity.pdbx_description
1 polymer ?
#
loop_
_entity_poly.entity_id
_entity_poly.type
_entity_poly.pdbx_seq_one_letter_code
_entity_poly.pdbx_strand_id
1 'polypeptide(L)'
;KVTEWTKRVIIEKRNEINEKNSDTLIMPTVRIEKYKSHYIAAKKGNQNKDNLFTTEYELPLDSSYEVPREHLLLGKTLGEGAFGKVVKADCLNILKPGVNSIVAVKMLKETHSDSEMTDLVSEMEMMKMIGKHINIINLLGCCTQ
;
A
#
# COMPACT_ATOMS: atom_id res chain seq x y z
N LYS A 1 26.53 6.24 16.50
CA LYS A 1 25.91 6.76 15.27
C LYS A 1 25.04 5.63 14.72
N VAL A 2 23.73 5.65 14.96
CA VAL A 2 22.80 4.71 14.32
C VAL A 2 22.47 5.32 12.97
N THR A 3 22.97 4.73 11.88
CA THR A 3 22.51 5.09 10.54
C THR A 3 21.21 4.36 10.30
N GLU A 4 20.11 5.10 10.29
CA GLU A 4 18.81 4.56 9.90
C GLU A 4 18.74 4.56 8.37
N TRP A 5 18.34 3.42 7.81
CA TRP A 5 18.17 3.25 6.36
C TRP A 5 16.69 3.22 6.07
N THR A 6 16.24 4.04 5.13
CA THR A 6 14.86 4.03 4.66
C THR A 6 14.83 3.40 3.27
N LYS A 7 13.83 2.58 3.00
CA LYS A 7 13.60 1.98 1.69
C LYS A 7 12.60 2.84 0.93
N ARG A 8 12.95 3.31 -0.26
CA ARG A 8 12.01 3.99 -1.16
C ARG A 8 11.50 3.00 -2.19
N VAL A 9 10.19 2.92 -2.33
CA VAL A 9 9.52 2.16 -3.38
C VAL A 9 9.38 3.05 -4.60
N ILE A 10 9.92 2.59 -5.72
CA ILE A 10 9.87 3.26 -7.01
C ILE A 10 8.95 2.45 -7.92
N ILE A 11 7.92 3.11 -8.44
CA ILE A 11 6.93 2.53 -9.34
C ILE A 11 7.16 3.13 -10.72
N GLU A 12 7.62 2.31 -11.67
CA GLU A 12 7.79 2.73 -13.06
C GLU A 12 6.62 2.23 -13.90
N LYS A 13 5.76 3.17 -14.27
CA LYS A 13 4.70 2.96 -15.27
C LYS A 13 5.32 3.14 -16.64
N ARG A 14 5.28 2.11 -17.49
CA ARG A 14 5.70 2.26 -18.90
C ARG A 14 4.67 3.10 -19.62
N ASN A 15 5.05 4.32 -20.03
CA ASN A 15 4.21 5.19 -20.86
C ASN A 15 4.02 4.54 -22.24
N GLU A 16 2.74 4.42 -22.63
CA GLU A 16 2.19 4.27 -23.98
C GLU A 16 3.06 3.56 -25.02
N ILE A 17 2.82 2.26 -25.22
CA ILE A 17 3.07 1.65 -26.52
C ILE A 17 1.94 2.11 -27.44
N ASN A 18 2.30 2.91 -28.46
CA ASN A 18 1.63 3.14 -29.74
C ASN A 18 0.17 2.65 -29.87
N GLU A 19 -0.73 3.54 -30.29
CA GLU A 19 -2.18 3.40 -30.58
C GLU A 19 -2.65 2.23 -31.48
N LYS A 20 -1.98 1.06 -31.52
CA LYS A 20 -2.37 -0.07 -32.38
C LYS A 20 -2.35 -1.46 -31.74
N ASN A 21 -2.14 -1.60 -30.43
CA ASN A 21 -2.35 -2.88 -29.74
C ASN A 21 -2.90 -2.66 -28.31
N SER A 22 -4.23 -2.52 -28.20
CA SER A 22 -4.96 -2.21 -26.96
C SER A 22 -4.97 -3.32 -25.90
N ASP A 23 -4.46 -4.52 -26.21
CA ASP A 23 -4.83 -5.72 -25.45
C ASP A 23 -3.71 -6.24 -24.53
N THR A 24 -2.53 -5.61 -24.50
CA THR A 24 -1.46 -6.03 -23.59
C THR A 24 -1.38 -5.11 -22.38
N LEU A 25 -2.03 -5.49 -21.29
CA LEU A 25 -1.79 -4.89 -19.98
C LEU A 25 -0.35 -5.20 -19.55
N ILE A 26 0.52 -4.20 -19.59
CA ILE A 26 1.91 -4.33 -19.13
C ILE A 26 1.97 -3.99 -17.65
N MET A 27 2.35 -4.96 -16.83
CA MET A 27 2.54 -4.78 -15.38
C MET A 27 3.64 -3.73 -15.11
N PRO A 28 3.39 -2.75 -14.22
CA PRO A 28 4.39 -1.75 -13.86
C PRO A 28 5.55 -2.41 -13.12
N THR A 29 6.75 -1.84 -13.26
CA THR A 29 7.94 -2.34 -12.57
C THR A 29 8.06 -1.67 -11.20
N VAL A 30 8.05 -2.46 -10.14
CA VAL A 30 8.28 -1.99 -8.77
C VAL A 30 9.70 -2.31 -8.35
N ARG A 31 10.43 -1.32 -7.85
CA ARG A 31 11.79 -1.50 -7.30
C ARG A 31 11.89 -0.85 -5.93
N ILE A 32 12.81 -1.37 -5.12
CA ILE A 32 13.11 -0.84 -3.80
C ILE A 32 14.55 -0.34 -3.79
N GLU A 33 14.74 0.93 -3.49
CA GLU A 33 16.05 1.54 -3.32
C GLU A 33 16.28 1.92 -1.86
N LYS A 34 17.46 1.58 -1.32
CA LYS A 34 17.86 1.96 0.04
C LYS A 34 18.61 3.26 0.01
N TYR A 35 18.20 4.21 0.85
CA TYR A 35 18.91 5.48 0.98
C TYR A 35 19.23 5.78 2.45
N LYS A 36 20.32 6.52 2.67
CA LYS A 36 20.72 6.95 4.02
C LYS A 36 19.80 8.08 4.46
N SER A 37 19.00 7.83 5.49
CA SER A 37 18.14 8.87 6.04
C SER A 37 19.03 9.92 6.74
N HIS A 38 18.90 11.19 6.38
CA HIS A 38 19.51 12.30 7.12
C HIS A 38 18.49 12.81 8.15
N TYR A 39 18.04 11.96 9.07
CA TYR A 39 17.30 12.43 10.24
C TYR A 39 18.28 13.06 11.23
N ILE A 40 18.48 14.36 11.10
CA ILE A 40 19.18 15.15 12.12
C ILE A 40 18.21 15.34 13.29
N ALA A 41 18.62 14.80 14.44
CA ALA A 41 18.09 14.99 15.78
C ALA A 41 17.17 16.22 15.99
N ALA A 42 15.86 16.02 15.93
CA ALA A 42 14.89 16.97 16.48
C ALA A 42 13.61 16.24 16.91
N LYS A 43 13.64 15.68 18.14
CA LYS A 43 12.54 15.68 19.13
C LYS A 43 12.79 14.58 20.17
N LYS A 44 13.57 14.93 21.20
CA LYS A 44 13.49 14.30 22.51
C LYS A 44 12.26 14.91 23.19
N GLY A 45 11.17 14.16 23.34
CA GLY A 45 9.97 14.66 24.02
C GLY A 45 8.76 13.73 24.00
N ASN A 46 8.69 12.87 25.02
CA ASN A 46 7.50 12.30 25.70
C ASN A 46 6.44 11.44 24.97
N GLN A 47 6.41 10.16 25.39
CA GLN A 47 5.26 9.29 25.70
C GLN A 47 4.05 9.24 24.73
N ASN A 48 4.04 8.22 23.86
CA ASN A 48 2.99 7.19 23.76
C ASN A 48 3.51 6.09 22.81
N LYS A 49 3.52 4.83 23.26
CA LYS A 49 4.23 3.70 22.62
C LYS A 49 3.40 2.91 21.60
N ASP A 50 2.22 3.40 21.24
CA ASP A 50 1.35 2.75 20.27
C ASP A 50 1.15 3.72 19.09
N ASN A 51 1.55 3.31 17.88
CA ASN A 51 1.50 4.03 16.58
C ASN A 51 2.74 4.80 16.09
N LEU A 52 3.95 4.34 16.39
CA LEU A 52 5.09 4.68 15.53
C LEU A 52 5.27 3.61 14.44
N PHE A 53 4.33 3.53 13.50
CA PHE A 53 4.61 2.92 12.20
C PHE A 53 5.47 3.92 11.41
N THR A 54 6.74 4.08 11.79
CA THR A 54 7.73 4.61 10.85
C THR A 54 7.86 3.52 9.80
N THR A 55 7.19 3.70 8.66
CA THR A 55 7.16 2.69 7.61
C THR A 55 8.59 2.51 7.12
N GLU A 56 9.07 1.26 7.17
CA GLU A 56 10.37 0.88 6.60
C GLU A 56 10.47 1.29 5.12
N TYR A 57 9.31 1.42 4.46
CA TYR A 57 9.11 1.76 3.06
C TYR A 57 8.41 3.11 2.88
N GLU A 58 8.89 3.91 1.94
CA GLU A 58 8.23 5.11 1.43
C GLU A 58 7.65 4.83 0.05
N LEU A 59 6.34 5.02 -0.11
CA LEU A 59 5.66 4.93 -1.39
C LEU A 59 5.28 6.33 -1.89
N PRO A 60 5.25 6.56 -3.21
CA PRO A 60 4.71 7.80 -3.76
C PRO A 60 3.22 7.95 -3.40
N LEU A 61 2.83 9.15 -2.97
CA LEU A 61 1.43 9.46 -2.68
C LEU A 61 0.58 9.39 -3.96
N ASP A 62 -0.53 8.66 -3.86
CA ASP A 62 -1.60 8.63 -4.86
C ASP A 62 -2.93 9.03 -4.21
N SER A 63 -3.20 10.33 -4.19
CA SER A 63 -4.38 10.90 -3.50
C SER A 63 -5.72 10.37 -4.01
N SER A 64 -5.78 9.78 -5.21
CA SER A 64 -7.03 9.20 -5.74
C SER A 64 -7.40 7.88 -5.08
N TYR A 65 -6.42 7.17 -4.50
CA TYR A 65 -6.62 5.89 -3.84
C TYR A 65 -6.28 5.93 -2.35
N GLU A 66 -5.68 7.00 -1.84
CA GLU A 66 -5.27 7.08 -0.46
C GLU A 66 -6.47 7.12 0.51
N VAL A 67 -6.45 6.24 1.50
CA VAL A 67 -7.45 6.14 2.56
C VAL A 67 -6.80 6.51 3.88
N PRO A 68 -7.33 7.50 4.61
CA PRO A 68 -6.83 7.85 5.94
C PRO A 68 -6.91 6.64 6.87
N ARG A 69 -5.80 6.28 7.52
CA ARG A 69 -5.70 5.07 8.35
C ARG A 69 -6.66 5.11 9.54
N GLU A 70 -6.99 6.30 10.03
CA GLU A 70 -7.99 6.56 11.07
C GLU A 70 -9.42 6.18 10.67
N HIS A 71 -9.71 6.08 9.36
CA HIS A 71 -11.01 5.62 8.87
C HIS A 71 -11.10 4.10 8.79
N LEU A 72 -10.00 3.37 9.05
CA LEU A 72 -9.92 1.93 8.89
C LEU A 72 -9.83 1.23 10.25
N LEU A 73 -10.87 0.47 10.59
CA LEU A 73 -10.90 -0.37 11.79
C LEU A 73 -10.67 -1.83 11.42
N LEU A 74 -9.47 -2.34 11.68
CA LEU A 74 -9.11 -3.74 11.41
C LEU A 74 -9.84 -4.70 12.36
N GLY A 75 -10.35 -5.80 11.82
CA GLY A 75 -11.05 -6.85 12.54
C GLY A 75 -10.34 -8.20 12.38
N LYS A 76 -11.13 -9.28 12.28
CA LYS A 76 -10.62 -10.66 12.23
C LYS A 76 -9.86 -10.96 10.93
N THR A 77 -8.85 -11.82 11.02
CA THR A 77 -8.17 -12.41 9.87
C THR A 77 -9.14 -13.25 9.04
N LEU A 78 -9.14 -13.04 7.72
CA LEU A 78 -9.90 -13.82 6.74
C LEU A 78 -9.06 -14.93 6.13
N GLY A 79 -7.75 -14.68 5.96
CA GLY A 79 -6.81 -15.68 5.46
C GLY A 79 -5.37 -15.17 5.53
N GLU A 80 -4.42 -16.10 5.59
CA GLU A 80 -3.00 -15.81 5.63
C GLU A 80 -2.25 -16.92 4.87
N GLY A 81 -1.34 -16.55 3.97
CA GLY A 81 -0.66 -17.51 3.09
C GLY A 81 0.51 -16.89 2.33
N ALA A 82 0.87 -17.47 1.18
CA ALA A 82 1.96 -16.95 0.33
C ALA A 82 1.68 -15.53 -0.20
N PHE A 83 0.42 -15.11 -0.21
CA PHE A 83 -0.04 -13.81 -0.68
C PHE A 83 -0.11 -12.77 0.45
N GLY A 84 0.57 -12.97 1.57
CA GLY A 84 0.46 -12.13 2.75
C GLY A 84 -0.77 -12.45 3.61
N LYS A 85 -1.30 -11.43 4.28
CA LYS A 85 -2.40 -11.53 5.24
C LYS A 85 -3.58 -10.68 4.79
N VAL A 86 -4.79 -11.25 4.87
CA VAL A 86 -6.04 -10.56 4.57
C VAL A 86 -6.90 -10.52 5.82
N VAL A 87 -7.37 -9.34 6.19
CA VAL A 87 -8.26 -9.14 7.34
C VAL A 87 -9.56 -8.49 6.91
N LYS A 88 -10.64 -8.76 7.64
CA LYS A 88 -11.88 -7.99 7.54
C LYS A 88 -11.65 -6.65 8.23
N ALA A 89 -12.15 -5.56 7.66
CA ALA A 89 -12.14 -4.25 8.30
C ALA A 89 -13.47 -3.53 8.07
N ASP A 90 -13.79 -2.60 8.97
CA ASP A 90 -14.80 -1.58 8.73
C ASP A 90 -14.10 -0.30 8.29
N CYS A 91 -14.53 0.28 7.18
CA CYS A 91 -13.93 1.49 6.61
C CYS A 91 -14.98 2.57 6.43
N LEU A 92 -14.76 3.74 7.04
CA LEU A 92 -15.61 4.91 6.92
C LEU A 92 -15.34 5.64 5.58
N ASN A 93 -16.37 6.23 4.98
CA ASN A 93 -16.29 7.11 3.80
C ASN A 93 -15.82 6.46 2.48
N ILE A 94 -15.55 5.15 2.44
CA ILE A 94 -14.89 4.53 1.28
C ILE A 94 -15.80 4.33 0.06
N LEU A 95 -17.07 3.97 0.27
CA LEU A 95 -18.06 3.84 -0.80
C LEU A 95 -19.03 5.01 -0.83
N LYS A 96 -19.38 5.52 0.35
CA LYS A 96 -20.32 6.63 0.55
C LYS A 96 -19.86 7.48 1.74
N PRO A 97 -19.88 8.82 1.63
CA PRO A 97 -19.60 9.70 2.76
C PRO A 97 -20.51 9.40 3.97
N GLY A 98 -19.93 9.40 5.17
CA GLY A 98 -20.60 9.16 6.45
C GLY A 98 -20.97 7.70 6.74
N VAL A 99 -20.64 6.74 5.85
CA VAL A 99 -21.07 5.35 5.98
C VAL A 99 -19.88 4.41 6.17
N ASN A 100 -19.99 3.53 7.15
CA ASN A 100 -19.07 2.40 7.31
C ASN A 100 -19.40 1.28 6.32
N SER A 101 -18.38 0.79 5.63
CA SER A 101 -18.46 -0.35 4.73
C SER A 101 -17.51 -1.45 5.19
N ILE A 102 -17.97 -2.70 5.12
CA ILE A 102 -17.11 -3.87 5.36
C ILE A 102 -16.21 -4.06 4.15
N VAL A 103 -14.90 -4.13 4.38
CA VAL A 103 -13.88 -4.34 3.34
C VAL A 103 -12.92 -5.47 3.72
N ALA A 104 -12.20 -5.98 2.73
CA ALA A 104 -11.05 -6.85 2.93
C ALA A 104 -9.77 -6.02 2.77
N VAL A 105 -8.86 -6.10 3.73
CA VAL A 105 -7.57 -5.39 3.71
C VAL A 105 -6.46 -6.41 3.56
N LYS A 106 -5.71 -6.31 2.45
CA LYS A 106 -4.51 -7.09 2.22
C LYS A 106 -3.30 -6.33 2.75
N MET A 107 -2.44 -7.02 3.49
CA MET A 107 -1.25 -6.45 4.12
C MET A 107 -0.13 -7.50 4.19
N LEU A 108 1.09 -7.01 4.39
CA LEU A 108 2.24 -7.86 4.65
C LEU A 108 2.10 -8.54 6.02
N LYS A 109 2.82 -9.65 6.18
CA LYS A 109 3.03 -10.27 7.48
C LYS A 109 4.06 -9.49 8.28
N GLU A 110 4.10 -9.73 9.60
CA GLU A 110 5.07 -9.10 10.50
C GLU A 110 6.51 -9.33 10.01
N THR A 111 6.83 -10.56 9.62
CA THR A 111 8.08 -10.91 8.96
C THR A 111 7.83 -11.02 7.46
N HIS A 112 8.23 -10.02 6.70
CA HIS A 112 8.15 -10.01 5.24
C HIS A 112 9.50 -9.67 4.63
N SER A 113 9.68 -10.06 3.38
CA SER A 113 10.83 -9.75 2.54
C SER A 113 10.57 -8.55 1.63
N ASP A 114 11.64 -7.97 1.08
CA ASP A 114 11.55 -6.93 0.05
C ASP A 114 10.75 -7.41 -1.18
N SER A 115 10.84 -8.71 -1.51
CA SER A 115 10.06 -9.33 -2.60
C SER A 115 8.57 -9.30 -2.32
N GLU A 116 8.14 -9.66 -1.11
CA GLU A 116 6.72 -9.63 -0.75
C GLU A 116 6.17 -8.20 -0.75
N MET A 117 7.00 -7.21 -0.38
CA MET A 117 6.64 -5.81 -0.53
C MET A 117 6.48 -5.41 -2.00
N THR A 118 7.42 -5.78 -2.88
CA THR A 118 7.28 -5.51 -4.31
C THR A 118 6.05 -6.19 -4.92
N ASP A 119 5.75 -7.42 -4.50
CA ASP A 119 4.59 -8.17 -5.00
C ASP A 119 3.29 -7.47 -4.61
N LEU A 120 3.13 -7.08 -3.34
CA LEU A 120 1.95 -6.38 -2.86
C LEU A 120 1.73 -5.03 -3.59
N VAL A 121 2.80 -4.26 -3.78
CA VAL A 121 2.72 -2.98 -4.52
C VAL A 121 2.38 -3.22 -5.99
N SER A 122 2.93 -4.27 -6.59
CA SER A 122 2.64 -4.57 -8.00
C SER A 122 1.19 -5.02 -8.21
N GLU A 123 0.65 -5.83 -7.29
CA GLU A 123 -0.77 -6.18 -7.27
C GLU A 123 -1.66 -4.94 -7.12
N MET A 124 -1.30 -4.02 -6.22
CA MET A 124 -2.02 -2.76 -6.03
C MET A 124 -2.06 -1.95 -7.34
N GLU A 125 -0.92 -1.75 -8.00
CA GLU A 125 -0.87 -0.99 -9.25
C GLU A 125 -1.58 -1.70 -10.41
N MET A 126 -1.52 -3.04 -10.48
CA MET A 126 -2.27 -3.82 -11.46
C MET A 126 -3.78 -3.62 -11.29
N MET A 127 -4.27 -3.64 -10.05
CA MET A 127 -5.69 -3.43 -9.76
C MET A 127 -6.15 -2.01 -10.12
N LYS A 128 -5.29 -0.99 -9.94
CA LYS A 128 -5.56 0.38 -10.42
C LYS A 128 -5.69 0.44 -11.94
N MET A 129 -4.86 -0.30 -12.68
CA MET A 129 -4.89 -0.35 -14.14
C MET A 129 -6.11 -1.10 -14.70
N ILE A 130 -6.50 -2.21 -14.07
CA ILE A 130 -7.68 -3.00 -14.48
C ILE A 130 -8.96 -2.17 -14.33
N GLY A 131 -9.03 -1.32 -13.30
CA GLY A 131 -10.21 -0.51 -13.02
C GLY A 131 -11.34 -1.32 -12.39
N LYS A 132 -12.58 -1.05 -12.79
CA LYS A 132 -13.78 -1.62 -12.16
C LYS A 132 -14.49 -2.61 -13.08
N HIS A 133 -14.78 -3.80 -12.56
CA HIS A 133 -15.58 -4.80 -13.26
C HIS A 133 -16.46 -5.59 -12.28
N ILE A 134 -17.60 -6.10 -12.75
CA ILE A 134 -18.58 -6.79 -11.89
C ILE A 134 -18.12 -8.18 -11.42
N ASN A 135 -17.29 -8.84 -12.23
CA ASN A 135 -16.78 -10.19 -11.97
C ASN A 135 -15.34 -10.21 -11.47
N ILE A 136 -14.76 -9.05 -11.17
CA ILE A 136 -13.41 -8.91 -10.63
C ILE A 136 -13.52 -8.17 -9.31
N ILE A 137 -12.71 -8.55 -8.33
CA ILE A 137 -12.61 -7.81 -7.08
C ILE A 137 -12.08 -6.42 -7.41
N ASN A 138 -12.75 -5.37 -6.93
CA ASN A 138 -12.36 -4.00 -7.21
C ASN A 138 -11.47 -3.46 -6.08
N LEU A 139 -10.40 -2.75 -6.44
CA LEU A 139 -9.64 -1.97 -5.48
C LEU A 139 -10.46 -0.74 -5.07
N LEU A 140 -10.64 -0.55 -3.76
CA LEU A 140 -11.37 0.59 -3.21
C LEU A 140 -10.45 1.73 -2.76
N GLY A 141 -9.26 1.39 -2.26
CA GLY A 141 -8.29 2.34 -1.75
C GLY A 141 -7.11 1.63 -1.09
N CYS A 142 -6.12 2.42 -0.67
CA CYS A 142 -4.84 1.99 -0.13
C CYS A 142 -4.45 2.88 1.05
N CYS A 143 -3.73 2.34 2.04
CA CYS A 143 -3.13 3.13 3.12
C CYS A 143 -1.61 3.07 2.96
N THR A 144 -1.06 4.00 2.17
CA THR A 144 0.37 4.05 1.81
C THR A 144 1.14 5.13 2.56
N GLN A 145 0.43 6.03 3.23
CA GLN A 145 0.99 7.06 4.10
C GLN A 145 0.91 6.70 5.60
#